data_AF-A0A1X9MDC2-F1
#
_entry.id   AF-A0A1X9MDC2-F1
#
_cell.length_a   1.000
_cell.length_b   1.000
_cell.length_c   1.000
_cell.angle_alpha   90.00
_cell.angle_beta   90.00
_cell.angle_gamma   90.00
#
_symmetry.space_group_name_H-M   'P 1'
#
loop_
_entity.id
_entity.type
_entity.pdbx_description
1 polymer ?
#
loop_
_entity_poly.entity_id
_entity_poly.type
_entity_poly.pdbx_seq_one_letter_code
_entity_poly.pdbx_strand_id
1 'polypeptide(L)'
;MSVFLGYIFLGLSLAAPIGPVNAAQLDRGIKSGFLHAWLVGLGATVADAIYMLFVFIGVVQFIEVPIIQTFLWAFGFFVLVYTGIESISGAGRISVDSRSTTKDSEMKSFFSGFFMSLFNPLTILFWLGIFGSILAKTVTTYGTSQVIMYSAAIFIGITVWDITMAALASTMRKYLTNRLLTMISIFSGFSLIGFGVYFGIQALLILI
;
A
#
# COMPACT_ATOMS: atom_id res chain seq x y z
N MET A 1 -3.40 -28.48 5.18
CA MET A 1 -4.46 -27.50 5.56
C MET A 1 -3.95 -26.49 6.58
N SER A 2 -3.34 -26.91 7.69
CA SER A 2 -2.78 -25.99 8.72
C SER A 2 -1.72 -25.04 8.19
N VAL A 3 -0.79 -25.53 7.34
CA VAL A 3 0.28 -24.69 6.75
C VAL A 3 -0.32 -23.63 5.84
N PHE A 4 -1.22 -23.99 4.92
CA PHE A 4 -1.87 -23.05 4.01
C PHE A 4 -2.60 -21.91 4.76
N LEU A 5 -3.37 -22.24 5.79
CA LEU A 5 -3.99 -21.24 6.66
C LEU A 5 -2.94 -20.37 7.37
N GLY A 6 -1.84 -20.95 7.82
CA GLY A 6 -0.71 -20.21 8.38
C GLY A 6 -0.15 -19.15 7.42
N TYR A 7 -0.06 -19.44 6.12
CA TYR A 7 0.38 -18.46 5.12
C TYR A 7 -0.66 -17.38 4.83
N ILE A 8 -1.97 -17.69 4.95
CA ILE A 8 -3.03 -16.67 4.90
C ILE A 8 -2.90 -15.72 6.09
N PHE A 9 -2.75 -16.24 7.31
CA PHE A 9 -2.55 -15.41 8.50
C PHE A 9 -1.26 -14.60 8.42
N LEU A 10 -0.21 -15.18 7.84
CA LEU A 10 1.02 -14.47 7.57
C LEU A 10 0.77 -13.29 6.62
N GLY A 11 0.09 -13.49 5.48
CA GLY A 11 -0.28 -12.41 4.56
C GLY A 11 -1.10 -11.30 5.22
N LEU A 12 -2.06 -11.68 6.07
CA LEU A 12 -2.86 -10.73 6.86
C LEU A 12 -1.98 -9.94 7.84
N SER A 13 -1.08 -10.61 8.55
CA SER A 13 -0.13 -9.98 9.47
C SER A 13 0.87 -9.07 8.75
N LEU A 14 1.23 -9.37 7.50
CA LEU A 14 2.13 -8.57 6.68
C LEU A 14 1.45 -7.29 6.18
N ALA A 15 0.15 -7.34 5.90
CA ALA A 15 -0.62 -6.18 5.44
C ALA A 15 -1.11 -5.27 6.60
N ALA A 16 -1.18 -5.82 7.82
CA ALA A 16 -1.65 -5.12 9.02
C ALA A 16 -0.89 -3.84 9.43
N PRO A 17 0.45 -3.73 9.28
CA PRO A 17 1.18 -2.52 9.65
C PRO A 17 0.66 -1.29 8.93
N ILE A 18 0.42 -0.22 9.68
CA ILE A 18 -0.12 1.03 9.12
C ILE A 18 0.99 1.72 8.32
N GLY A 19 0.90 1.64 7.00
CA GLY A 19 1.80 2.33 6.06
C GLY A 19 1.07 3.36 5.20
N PRO A 20 1.79 3.97 4.23
CA PRO A 20 1.25 4.96 3.32
C PRO A 20 -0.01 4.50 2.56
N VAL A 21 0.02 3.26 2.07
CA VAL A 21 -1.12 2.67 1.33
C VAL A 21 -2.36 2.58 2.22
N ASN A 22 -2.22 2.09 3.45
CA ASN A 22 -3.32 2.00 4.41
C ASN A 22 -3.89 3.39 4.76
N ALA A 23 -3.01 4.41 4.92
CA ALA A 23 -3.44 5.79 5.16
C ALA A 23 -4.20 6.38 3.95
N ALA A 24 -3.71 6.14 2.73
CA ALA A 24 -4.35 6.57 1.49
C ALA A 24 -5.70 5.85 1.26
N GLN A 25 -5.77 4.56 1.54
CA GLN A 25 -6.99 3.76 1.45
C GLN A 25 -8.06 4.22 2.44
N LEU A 26 -7.66 4.54 3.67
CA LEU A 26 -8.54 5.12 4.68
C LEU A 26 -9.10 6.48 4.24
N ASP A 27 -8.23 7.37 3.76
CA ASP A 27 -8.62 8.69 3.23
C ASP A 27 -9.60 8.58 2.05
N ARG A 28 -9.28 7.73 1.07
CA ARG A 28 -10.12 7.51 -0.12
C ARG A 28 -11.45 6.85 0.24
N GLY A 29 -11.47 5.94 1.21
CA GLY A 29 -12.70 5.28 1.67
C GLY A 29 -13.65 6.21 2.38
N ILE A 30 -13.11 7.14 3.17
CA ILE A 30 -13.88 8.19 3.84
C ILE A 30 -14.47 9.18 2.83
N LYS A 31 -13.69 9.60 1.82
CA LYS A 31 -14.12 10.61 0.84
C LYS A 31 -15.01 10.05 -0.26
N SER A 32 -14.53 9.01 -0.93
CA SER A 32 -15.06 8.53 -2.21
C SER A 32 -15.80 7.19 -2.08
N GLY A 33 -15.67 6.50 -0.94
CA GLY A 33 -16.41 5.29 -0.61
C GLY A 33 -15.64 3.99 -0.83
N PHE A 34 -16.33 2.86 -0.69
CA PHE A 34 -15.73 1.52 -0.68
C PHE A 34 -14.92 1.21 -1.94
N LEU A 35 -15.49 1.45 -3.12
CA LEU A 35 -14.87 1.07 -4.38
C LEU A 35 -13.52 1.77 -4.58
N HIS A 36 -13.45 3.08 -4.30
CA HIS A 36 -12.21 3.84 -4.42
C HIS A 36 -11.14 3.40 -3.41
N ALA A 37 -11.52 3.08 -2.18
CA ALA A 37 -10.59 2.52 -1.19
C ALA A 37 -10.06 1.16 -1.64
N TRP A 38 -10.95 0.27 -2.07
CA TRP A 38 -10.55 -1.05 -2.54
C TRP A 38 -9.68 -0.98 -3.79
N LEU A 39 -9.93 -0.05 -4.71
CA LEU A 39 -9.07 0.15 -5.88
C LEU A 39 -7.66 0.62 -5.51
N VAL A 40 -7.50 1.46 -4.47
CA VAL A 40 -6.18 1.84 -3.95
C VAL A 40 -5.43 0.60 -3.46
N GLY A 41 -6.04 -0.21 -2.60
CA GLY A 41 -5.37 -1.39 -2.07
C GLY A 41 -5.18 -2.50 -3.11
N LEU A 42 -6.09 -2.65 -4.08
CA LEU A 42 -5.92 -3.53 -5.23
C LEU A 42 -4.72 -3.09 -6.09
N GLY A 43 -4.58 -1.80 -6.35
CA GLY A 43 -3.43 -1.24 -7.05
C GLY A 43 -2.13 -1.56 -6.33
N ALA A 44 -2.09 -1.37 -5.01
CA ALA A 44 -0.92 -1.71 -4.20
C ALA A 44 -0.60 -3.21 -4.21
N THR A 45 -1.63 -4.06 -4.12
CA THR A 45 -1.49 -5.53 -4.18
C THR A 45 -0.93 -5.99 -5.52
N VAL A 46 -1.31 -5.34 -6.63
CA VAL A 46 -0.74 -5.64 -7.95
C VAL A 46 0.75 -5.27 -8.00
N ALA A 47 1.16 -4.15 -7.41
CA ALA A 47 2.58 -3.80 -7.31
C ALA A 47 3.36 -4.82 -6.43
N ASP A 48 2.76 -5.27 -5.32
CA ASP A 48 3.33 -6.32 -4.48
C ASP A 48 3.56 -7.64 -5.25
N ALA A 49 2.63 -8.00 -6.15
CA ALA A 49 2.78 -9.16 -7.04
C ALA A 49 3.95 -9.03 -8.00
N ILE A 50 4.19 -7.83 -8.53
CA ILE A 50 5.36 -7.55 -9.37
C ILE A 50 6.65 -7.74 -8.57
N TYR A 51 6.70 -7.27 -7.33
CA TYR A 51 7.89 -7.46 -6.49
C TYR A 51 8.13 -8.90 -6.09
N MET A 52 7.09 -9.63 -5.68
CA MET A 52 7.23 -11.06 -5.40
C MET A 52 7.73 -11.83 -6.63
N LEU A 53 7.26 -11.45 -7.83
CA LEU A 53 7.76 -12.03 -9.07
C LEU A 53 9.24 -11.71 -9.28
N PHE A 54 9.68 -10.46 -9.07
CA PHE A 54 11.09 -10.06 -9.13
C PHE A 54 11.97 -10.79 -8.12
N VAL A 55 11.47 -11.01 -6.90
CA VAL A 55 12.13 -11.84 -5.87
C VAL A 55 12.27 -13.27 -6.37
N PHE A 56 11.20 -13.84 -6.93
CA PHE A 56 11.17 -15.22 -7.42
C PHE A 56 12.17 -15.47 -8.55
N ILE A 57 12.31 -14.52 -9.50
CA ILE A 57 13.27 -14.63 -10.61
C ILE A 57 14.70 -14.19 -10.24
N GLY A 58 14.94 -13.69 -9.01
CA GLY A 58 16.26 -13.28 -8.55
C GLY A 58 16.78 -11.95 -9.13
N VAL A 59 15.89 -11.10 -9.66
CA VAL A 59 16.25 -9.78 -10.26
C VAL A 59 16.45 -8.69 -9.19
N VAL A 60 16.45 -9.08 -7.92
CA VAL A 60 16.61 -8.20 -6.75
C VAL A 60 17.92 -7.40 -6.76
N GLN A 61 19.00 -7.97 -7.30
CA GLN A 61 20.33 -7.37 -7.34
C GLN A 61 20.42 -6.03 -8.09
N PHE A 62 19.44 -5.72 -8.95
CA PHE A 62 19.42 -4.45 -9.69
C PHE A 62 18.84 -3.28 -8.88
N ILE A 63 18.17 -3.55 -7.77
CA ILE A 63 17.54 -2.52 -6.93
C ILE A 63 18.57 -1.79 -6.07
N GLU A 64 19.74 -2.37 -5.85
CA GLU A 64 20.83 -1.77 -5.07
C GLU A 64 21.67 -0.74 -5.85
N VAL A 65 21.39 -0.57 -7.15
CA VAL A 65 22.10 0.43 -7.95
C VAL A 65 21.74 1.84 -7.48
N PRO A 66 22.70 2.70 -7.11
CA PRO A 66 22.43 4.01 -6.51
C PRO A 66 21.49 4.90 -7.33
N ILE A 67 21.58 4.83 -8.67
CA ILE A 67 20.72 5.61 -9.55
C ILE A 67 19.25 5.16 -9.50
N ILE A 68 19.02 3.84 -9.37
CA ILE A 68 17.68 3.26 -9.26
C ILE A 68 17.11 3.58 -7.88
N GLN A 69 17.92 3.44 -6.82
CA GLN A 69 17.48 3.82 -5.47
C GLN A 69 17.11 5.30 -5.38
N THR A 70 17.96 6.19 -5.88
CA THR A 70 17.69 7.64 -5.89
C THR A 70 16.38 7.94 -6.61
N PHE A 71 16.15 7.32 -7.78
CA PHE A 71 14.91 7.48 -8.52
C PHE A 71 13.69 6.99 -7.73
N LEU A 72 13.76 5.82 -7.10
CA LEU A 72 12.68 5.27 -6.28
C LEU A 72 12.36 6.18 -5.08
N TRP A 73 13.37 6.64 -4.35
CA TRP A 73 13.20 7.55 -3.21
C TRP A 73 12.62 8.90 -3.66
N ALA A 74 13.13 9.49 -4.74
CA ALA A 74 12.65 10.78 -5.24
C ALA A 74 11.21 10.70 -5.78
N PHE A 75 10.90 9.63 -6.53
CA PHE A 75 9.55 9.45 -7.08
C PHE A 75 8.54 9.09 -5.97
N GLY A 76 8.93 8.23 -5.03
CA GLY A 76 8.12 7.92 -3.86
C GLY A 76 7.83 9.16 -3.00
N PHE A 77 8.83 10.03 -2.78
CA PHE A 77 8.63 11.35 -2.16
C PHE A 77 7.53 12.13 -2.89
N PHE A 78 7.61 12.25 -4.22
CA PHE A 78 6.64 12.99 -5.01
C PHE A 78 5.23 12.42 -4.87
N VAL A 79 5.06 11.09 -5.03
CA VAL A 79 3.75 10.44 -4.94
C VAL A 79 3.14 10.62 -3.55
N LEU A 80 3.91 10.38 -2.49
CA LEU A 80 3.44 10.47 -1.11
C LEU A 80 3.07 11.90 -0.71
N VAL A 81 3.92 12.87 -1.04
CA VAL A 81 3.64 14.29 -0.75
C VAL A 81 2.43 14.77 -1.55
N TYR A 82 2.34 14.42 -2.84
CA TYR A 82 1.19 14.76 -3.67
C TYR A 82 -0.12 14.20 -3.09
N THR A 83 -0.15 12.89 -2.78
CA THR A 83 -1.35 12.26 -2.20
C THR A 83 -1.66 12.81 -0.81
N GLY A 84 -0.65 13.14 0.00
CA GLY A 84 -0.84 13.76 1.31
C GLY A 84 -1.43 15.17 1.23
N ILE A 85 -0.96 16.01 0.30
CA ILE A 85 -1.52 17.34 0.05
C ILE A 85 -2.95 17.24 -0.49
N GLU A 86 -3.22 16.32 -1.42
CA GLU A 86 -4.57 16.03 -1.91
C GLU A 86 -5.49 15.57 -0.76
N SER A 87 -4.94 14.77 0.16
CA SER A 87 -5.65 14.30 1.35
C SER A 87 -6.05 15.46 2.27
N ILE A 88 -5.13 16.36 2.63
CA ILE A 88 -5.42 17.53 3.49
C ILE A 88 -6.37 18.51 2.78
N SER A 89 -6.11 18.82 1.51
CA SER A 89 -6.89 19.79 0.73
C SER A 89 -8.33 19.31 0.50
N GLY A 90 -8.53 18.00 0.34
CA GLY A 90 -9.84 17.39 0.21
C GLY A 90 -10.58 17.22 1.54
N ALA A 91 -9.91 17.28 2.69
CA ALA A 91 -10.51 17.01 4.00
C ALA A 91 -11.58 18.02 4.39
N GLY A 92 -11.41 19.29 3.99
CA GLY A 92 -12.38 20.37 4.24
C GLY A 92 -13.66 20.29 3.37
N ARG A 93 -13.68 19.40 2.37
CA ARG A 93 -14.83 19.19 1.48
C ARG A 93 -15.63 17.94 1.84
N ILE A 94 -15.29 17.26 2.95
CA ILE A 94 -16.00 16.08 3.42
C ILE A 94 -17.33 16.53 4.05
N SER A 95 -18.41 16.30 3.33
CA SER A 95 -19.78 16.54 3.81
C SER A 95 -20.61 15.27 3.67
N VAL A 96 -21.16 14.78 4.79
CA VAL A 96 -22.07 13.62 4.85
C VAL A 96 -23.32 13.81 3.97
N ASP A 97 -23.79 15.05 3.76
CA ASP A 97 -24.99 15.35 2.96
C ASP A 97 -24.72 15.46 1.44
N SER A 98 -23.48 15.71 1.03
CA SER A 98 -23.18 15.78 -0.40
C SER A 98 -22.95 14.38 -0.93
N ARG A 99 -23.99 13.81 -1.54
CA ARG A 99 -23.88 12.91 -2.70
C ARG A 99 -23.21 13.59 -3.91
N SER A 100 -22.36 14.59 -3.70
CA SER A 100 -21.47 15.07 -4.75
C SER A 100 -20.40 14.00 -4.93
N THR A 101 -20.68 13.12 -5.87
CA THR A 101 -19.70 12.42 -6.67
C THR A 101 -18.67 13.45 -7.15
N THR A 102 -17.64 13.75 -6.35
CA THR A 102 -16.36 14.06 -6.97
C THR A 102 -16.10 12.83 -7.82
N LYS A 103 -16.19 13.01 -9.14
CA LYS A 103 -15.83 12.01 -10.16
C LYS A 103 -14.31 11.79 -10.08
N ASP A 104 -13.82 11.42 -8.91
CA ASP A 104 -12.49 10.85 -8.79
C ASP A 104 -12.56 9.57 -9.60
N SER A 105 -11.81 9.60 -10.70
CA SER A 105 -11.71 8.46 -11.59
C SER A 105 -11.28 7.25 -10.77
N GLU A 106 -12.04 6.17 -10.86
CA GLU A 106 -11.70 4.87 -10.29
C GLU A 106 -10.26 4.47 -10.68
N MET A 107 -9.90 4.77 -11.93
CA MET A 107 -8.56 4.57 -12.48
C MET A 107 -7.49 5.37 -11.72
N LYS A 108 -7.77 6.62 -11.32
CA LYS A 108 -6.83 7.39 -10.48
C LYS A 108 -6.61 6.75 -9.11
N SER A 109 -7.66 6.16 -8.53
CA SER A 109 -7.54 5.50 -7.21
C SER A 109 -6.67 4.24 -7.32
N PHE A 110 -6.88 3.44 -8.37
CA PHE A 110 -6.03 2.30 -8.66
C PHE A 110 -4.57 2.69 -8.88
N PHE A 111 -4.29 3.64 -9.78
CA PHE A 111 -2.93 4.07 -10.06
C PHE A 111 -2.27 4.78 -8.88
N SER A 112 -3.04 5.48 -8.04
CA SER A 112 -2.51 6.07 -6.80
C SER A 112 -1.95 4.99 -5.89
N GLY A 113 -2.70 3.92 -5.63
CA GLY A 113 -2.22 2.81 -4.81
C GLY A 113 -1.08 2.02 -5.46
N PHE A 114 -1.21 1.75 -6.77
CA PHE A 114 -0.19 1.06 -7.55
C PHE A 114 1.15 1.79 -7.53
N PHE A 115 1.19 3.08 -7.88
CA PHE A 115 2.43 3.85 -7.87
C PHE A 115 2.93 4.13 -6.44
N MET A 116 2.03 4.28 -5.48
CA MET A 116 2.42 4.41 -4.08
C MET A 116 3.13 3.16 -3.57
N SER A 117 2.75 1.96 -4.00
CA SER A 117 3.47 0.74 -3.63
C SER A 117 4.70 0.48 -4.53
N LEU A 118 4.58 0.68 -5.84
CA LEU A 118 5.63 0.45 -6.84
C LEU A 118 6.85 1.41 -6.72
N PHE A 119 6.67 2.55 -6.08
CA PHE A 119 7.76 3.49 -5.83
C PHE A 119 8.05 3.65 -4.35
N ASN A 120 7.55 2.73 -3.52
CA ASN A 120 7.85 2.71 -2.11
C ASN A 120 9.07 1.81 -1.84
N PRO A 121 10.26 2.38 -1.62
CA PRO A 121 11.46 1.62 -1.27
C PRO A 121 11.29 0.78 -0.01
N LEU A 122 10.44 1.18 0.95
CA LEU A 122 10.14 0.33 2.11
C LEU A 122 9.35 -0.92 1.71
N THR A 123 8.39 -0.81 0.79
CA THR A 123 7.65 -1.97 0.28
C THR A 123 8.58 -2.92 -0.48
N ILE A 124 9.50 -2.36 -1.26
CA ILE A 124 10.53 -3.14 -1.96
C ILE A 124 11.36 -3.92 -0.95
N LEU A 125 12.04 -3.23 -0.03
CA LEU A 125 12.90 -3.85 0.98
C LEU A 125 12.15 -4.88 1.83
N PHE A 126 10.88 -4.60 2.15
CA PHE A 126 9.99 -5.51 2.86
C PHE A 126 9.78 -6.82 2.10
N TRP A 127 9.39 -6.77 0.83
CA TRP A 127 9.20 -7.97 0.01
C TRP A 127 10.53 -8.69 -0.25
N LEU A 128 11.62 -7.96 -0.49
CA LEU A 128 12.94 -8.56 -0.66
C LEU A 128 13.39 -9.34 0.59
N GLY A 129 13.28 -8.74 1.77
CA GLY A 129 13.77 -9.33 3.01
C GLY A 129 12.85 -10.44 3.52
N ILE A 130 11.56 -10.11 3.75
CA ILE A 130 10.62 -11.03 4.40
C ILE A 130 10.20 -12.13 3.44
N PHE A 131 9.70 -11.77 2.26
CA PHE A 131 9.26 -12.79 1.31
C PHE A 131 10.43 -13.55 0.70
N GLY A 132 11.59 -12.93 0.49
CA GLY A 132 12.81 -13.67 0.14
C GLY A 132 13.15 -14.77 1.15
N SER A 133 13.09 -14.45 2.45
CA SER A 133 13.33 -15.43 3.53
C SER A 133 12.27 -16.54 3.58
N ILE A 134 10.99 -16.17 3.41
CA ILE A 134 9.87 -17.13 3.37
C ILE A 134 10.00 -18.04 2.14
N LEU A 135 10.33 -17.47 0.98
CA LEU A 135 10.52 -18.19 -0.27
C LEU A 135 11.66 -19.21 -0.13
N ALA A 136 12.81 -18.79 0.38
CA ALA A 136 13.96 -19.67 0.62
C ALA A 136 13.60 -20.84 1.56
N LYS A 137 12.90 -20.55 2.67
CA LYS A 137 12.41 -21.57 3.59
C LYS A 137 11.38 -22.51 2.94
N THR A 138 10.49 -21.97 2.12
CA THR A 138 9.44 -22.73 1.44
C THR A 138 10.02 -23.68 0.40
N VAL A 139 10.95 -23.20 -0.41
CA VAL A 139 11.65 -24.00 -1.42
C VAL A 139 12.41 -25.15 -0.75
N THR A 140 13.15 -24.88 0.33
CA THR A 140 13.92 -25.89 1.06
C THR A 140 13.06 -26.91 1.80
N THR A 141 11.90 -26.50 2.31
CA THR A 141 11.04 -27.37 3.14
C THR A 141 10.00 -28.15 2.32
N TYR A 142 9.43 -27.54 1.28
CA TYR A 142 8.25 -28.06 0.57
C TYR A 142 8.45 -28.21 -0.95
N GLY A 143 9.60 -27.76 -1.48
CA GLY A 143 9.90 -27.82 -2.91
C GLY A 143 9.24 -26.70 -3.73
N THR A 144 9.78 -26.45 -4.94
CA THR A 144 9.40 -25.33 -5.81
C THR A 144 7.94 -25.38 -6.26
N SER A 145 7.34 -26.58 -6.38
CA SER A 145 5.95 -26.76 -6.82
C SER A 145 4.93 -26.18 -5.83
N GLN A 146 5.25 -26.12 -4.54
CA GLN A 146 4.34 -25.61 -3.51
C GLN A 146 4.50 -24.11 -3.23
N VAL A 147 5.58 -23.49 -3.74
CA VAL A 147 5.82 -22.05 -3.59
C VAL A 147 4.66 -21.24 -4.13
N ILE A 148 4.19 -21.55 -5.34
CA ILE A 148 3.09 -20.81 -5.99
C ILE A 148 1.82 -20.87 -5.13
N MET A 149 1.52 -22.04 -4.56
CA MET A 149 0.36 -22.23 -3.70
C MET A 149 0.46 -21.41 -2.40
N TYR A 150 1.63 -21.40 -1.76
CA TYR A 150 1.83 -20.64 -0.52
C TYR A 150 1.93 -19.13 -0.75
N SER A 151 2.48 -18.69 -1.88
CA SER A 151 2.43 -17.28 -2.30
C SER A 151 1.00 -16.84 -2.58
N ALA A 152 0.18 -17.67 -3.22
CA ALA A 152 -1.25 -17.40 -3.40
C ALA A 152 -1.99 -17.30 -2.06
N ALA A 153 -1.63 -18.13 -1.08
CA ALA A 153 -2.17 -18.05 0.28
C ALA A 153 -1.85 -16.70 0.95
N ILE A 154 -0.62 -16.19 0.80
CA ILE A 154 -0.24 -14.85 1.27
C ILE A 154 -1.12 -13.78 0.60
N PHE A 155 -1.31 -13.85 -0.72
CA PHE A 155 -2.16 -12.92 -1.45
C PHE A 155 -3.61 -12.91 -0.98
N ILE A 156 -4.17 -14.08 -0.66
CA ILE A 156 -5.50 -14.17 -0.08
C ILE A 156 -5.52 -13.42 1.26
N GLY A 157 -4.51 -13.58 2.11
CA GLY A 157 -4.38 -12.84 3.36
C GLY A 157 -4.33 -11.31 3.17
N ILE A 158 -3.50 -10.85 2.23
CA ILE A 158 -3.38 -9.41 1.89
C ILE A 158 -4.72 -8.88 1.36
N THR A 159 -5.37 -9.62 0.45
CA THR A 159 -6.65 -9.21 -0.15
C THR A 159 -7.77 -9.15 0.88
N VAL A 160 -7.79 -10.09 1.83
CA VAL A 160 -8.74 -10.06 2.95
C VAL A 160 -8.53 -8.83 3.80
N TRP A 161 -7.27 -8.48 4.12
CA TRP A 161 -6.96 -7.25 4.85
C TRP A 161 -7.38 -5.99 4.07
N ASP A 162 -7.05 -5.94 2.79
CA ASP A 162 -7.40 -4.84 1.89
C ASP A 162 -8.93 -4.61 1.84
N ILE A 163 -9.71 -5.66 1.59
CA ILE A 163 -11.18 -5.58 1.60
C ILE A 163 -11.68 -5.13 2.98
N THR A 164 -11.07 -5.63 4.07
CA THR A 164 -11.43 -5.24 5.43
C THR A 164 -11.18 -3.75 5.65
N MET A 165 -10.04 -3.22 5.22
CA MET A 165 -9.72 -1.80 5.34
C MET A 165 -10.63 -0.93 4.48
N ALA A 166 -10.93 -1.33 3.25
CA ALA A 166 -11.88 -0.63 2.39
C ALA A 166 -13.29 -0.60 3.01
N ALA A 167 -13.74 -1.73 3.58
CA ALA A 167 -15.02 -1.84 4.27
C ALA A 167 -15.04 -0.96 5.52
N LEU A 168 -13.98 -0.97 6.33
CA LEU A 168 -13.88 -0.20 7.55
C LEU A 168 -13.88 1.31 7.26
N ALA A 169 -13.05 1.76 6.31
CA ALA A 169 -12.97 3.16 5.89
C ALA A 169 -14.30 3.71 5.36
N SER A 170 -14.98 2.94 4.51
CA SER A 170 -16.27 3.34 3.95
C SER A 170 -17.43 3.25 4.94
N THR A 171 -17.36 2.33 5.90
CA THR A 171 -18.34 2.21 6.98
C THR A 171 -18.20 3.36 7.98
N MET A 172 -16.96 3.77 8.29
CA MET A 172 -16.70 4.92 9.16
C MET A 172 -17.39 6.19 8.67
N ARG A 173 -17.47 6.41 7.35
CA ARG A 173 -18.21 7.53 6.75
C ARG A 173 -19.68 7.60 7.21
N LYS A 174 -20.32 6.46 7.47
CA LYS A 174 -21.75 6.39 7.87
C LYS A 174 -21.98 6.62 9.36
N TYR A 175 -20.98 6.31 10.19
CA TYR A 175 -21.13 6.33 11.65
C TYR A 175 -20.40 7.50 12.33
N LEU A 176 -19.41 8.11 11.68
CA LEU A 176 -18.62 9.20 12.25
C LEU A 176 -19.12 10.58 11.80
N THR A 177 -18.93 11.57 12.66
CA THR A 177 -19.25 12.97 12.35
C THR A 177 -18.29 13.54 11.30
N ASN A 178 -18.74 14.54 10.53
CA ASN A 178 -17.90 15.25 9.56
C ASN A 178 -16.56 15.68 10.16
N ARG A 179 -16.57 16.17 11.41
CA ARG A 179 -15.36 16.62 12.11
C ARG A 179 -14.34 15.50 12.32
N LEU A 180 -14.78 14.31 12.73
CA LEU A 180 -13.89 13.16 12.92
C LEU A 180 -13.36 12.64 11.58
N LEU A 181 -14.20 12.59 10.55
CA LEU A 181 -13.79 12.18 9.20
C LEU A 181 -12.74 13.14 8.61
N THR A 182 -12.93 14.45 8.78
CA THR A 182 -11.93 15.47 8.42
C THR A 182 -10.65 15.31 9.22
N MET A 183 -10.71 15.03 10.53
CA MET A 183 -9.50 14.80 11.33
C MET A 183 -8.73 13.58 10.84
N ILE A 184 -9.39 12.44 10.61
CA ILE A 184 -8.76 11.23 10.08
C ILE A 184 -8.08 11.51 8.74
N SER A 185 -8.77 12.18 7.83
CA SER A 185 -8.22 12.58 6.53
C SER A 185 -6.98 13.48 6.68
N ILE A 186 -7.02 14.47 7.56
CA ILE A 186 -5.87 15.34 7.85
C ILE A 186 -4.70 14.55 8.44
N PHE A 187 -4.94 13.65 9.40
CA PHE A 187 -3.90 12.81 9.99
C PHE A 187 -3.29 11.85 8.97
N SER A 188 -4.10 11.22 8.12
CA SER A 188 -3.61 10.42 6.99
C SER A 188 -2.74 11.25 6.06
N GLY A 189 -3.17 12.47 5.71
CA GLY A 189 -2.40 13.38 4.87
C GLY A 189 -1.06 13.79 5.48
N PHE A 190 -1.02 14.11 6.77
CA PHE A 190 0.24 14.38 7.48
C PHE A 190 1.15 13.17 7.56
N SER A 191 0.59 11.98 7.80
CA SER A 191 1.36 10.73 7.78
C SER A 191 2.02 10.49 6.42
N LEU A 192 1.25 10.67 5.33
CA LEU A 192 1.74 10.56 3.96
C LEU A 192 2.86 11.56 3.66
N ILE A 193 2.68 12.83 4.03
CA ILE A 193 3.71 13.86 3.87
C ILE A 193 4.95 13.51 4.70
N GLY A 194 4.77 13.01 5.93
CA GLY A 194 5.88 12.57 6.79
C GLY A 194 6.71 11.46 6.16
N PHE A 195 6.07 10.41 5.64
CA PHE A 195 6.75 9.36 4.87
C PHE A 195 7.40 9.92 3.59
N GLY A 196 6.70 10.82 2.90
CA GLY A 196 7.22 11.51 1.73
C GLY A 196 8.52 12.23 2.04
N VAL A 197 8.53 13.15 3.01
CA VAL A 197 9.72 13.91 3.45
C VAL A 197 10.86 12.97 3.84
N TYR A 198 10.57 11.90 4.58
CA TYR A 198 11.57 10.87 4.88
C TYR A 198 12.20 10.29 3.60
N PHE A 199 11.41 10.02 2.56
CA PHE A 199 11.92 9.53 1.28
C PHE A 199 12.77 10.58 0.56
N GLY A 200 12.37 11.85 0.63
CA GLY A 200 13.14 12.95 0.04
C GLY A 200 14.51 13.12 0.70
N ILE A 201 14.58 12.96 2.03
CA ILE A 201 15.85 12.99 2.77
C ILE A 201 16.75 11.83 2.33
N GLN A 202 16.21 10.61 2.22
CA GLN A 202 16.98 9.45 1.76
C GLN A 202 17.50 9.63 0.33
N ALA A 203 16.70 10.20 -0.58
CA ALA A 203 17.15 10.51 -1.94
C ALA A 203 18.35 11.47 -1.95
N LEU A 204 18.33 12.50 -1.09
CA LEU A 204 19.43 13.46 -0.97
C LEU A 204 20.69 12.82 -0.37
N LEU A 205 20.54 11.95 0.64
CA LEU A 205 21.67 11.27 1.27
C LEU A 205 22.43 10.33 0.32
N ILE A 206 21.77 9.77 -0.69
CA ILE A 206 22.42 8.91 -1.69
C ILE A 206 23.20 9.73 -2.73
N LEU A 207 22.83 11.00 -2.93
CA LEU A 207 23.45 11.90 -3.91
C LEU A 207 24.68 12.65 -3.39
N ILE A 208 24.88 12.68 -2.07
CA ILE A 208 26.01 13.35 -1.39
C ILE A 208 27.11 12.32 -1.10
#